data_AF-K1XJ24-F1
#
_entry.id   AF-K1XJ24-F1
#
_cell.length_a   1.000
_cell.length_b   1.000
_cell.length_c   1.000
_cell.angle_alpha   90.00
_cell.angle_beta   90.00
_cell.angle_gamma   90.00
#
_symmetry.space_group_name_H-M   'P 1'
#
loop_
_entity.id
_entity.type
_entity.pdbx_description
1 polymer ?
#
loop_
_entity_poly.entity_id
_entity_poly.type
_entity_poly.pdbx_seq_one_letter_code
_entity_poly.pdbx_strand_id
1 'polypeptide(L)'
;MGIINFKNQLYYVTKKQLKIIGPIVELREFGKEFFIGDRPKVHKEKLFGDDEQNKKEENEYTPEEIQEMRYRRAKRSVFDYVNCNSFAWPDETGHVDPPIFITFTFREDIQDIKKANHEFTKFMQRFNFFVTGKKKSYLKYLVVIEFQKKTRDTIHYHALYFNLPYIRGIKTKLENTWGQGFVKVVATKRIKNLTRYMTKYMTKDLNDPRLHGKKSYFVSRGLKKPVLVYYDELIGEFLKYLPKDAIEFETKDFPAGYMETMDFVRYNMNEFPKDLKNAIDFLQSTGYDGPGYSAPQQINITP
;
A
#
# COMPACT_ATOMS: atom_id res chain seq x y z
N MET A 1 -20.79 -20.19 12.24
CA MET A 1 -20.19 -19.75 10.97
C MET A 1 -20.56 -20.77 9.91
N GLY A 2 -20.98 -20.33 8.73
CA GLY A 2 -21.55 -21.22 7.72
C GLY A 2 -21.03 -20.91 6.33
N ILE A 3 -20.59 -21.94 5.63
CA ILE A 3 -20.42 -21.91 4.19
C ILE A 3 -21.83 -21.92 3.60
N ILE A 4 -22.20 -20.86 2.89
CA ILE A 4 -23.50 -20.80 2.21
C ILE A 4 -23.27 -21.20 0.76
N ASN A 5 -23.95 -22.27 0.32
CA ASN A 5 -24.00 -22.61 -1.09
C ASN A 5 -25.24 -21.95 -1.70
N PHE A 6 -25.01 -21.00 -2.59
CA PHE A 6 -26.08 -20.38 -3.37
C PHE A 6 -25.74 -20.49 -4.85
N LYS A 7 -26.58 -21.20 -5.62
CA LYS A 7 -26.42 -21.41 -7.07
C LYS A 7 -25.01 -21.93 -7.46
N ASN A 8 -24.48 -22.94 -6.75
CA ASN A 8 -23.14 -23.50 -6.94
C ASN A 8 -21.98 -22.52 -6.70
N GLN A 9 -22.22 -21.40 -6.00
CA GLN A 9 -21.17 -20.52 -5.53
C GLN A 9 -21.05 -20.63 -4.00
N LEU A 10 -19.82 -20.81 -3.53
CA LEU A 10 -19.49 -20.91 -2.11
C LEU A 10 -19.26 -19.50 -1.56
N TYR A 11 -20.02 -19.16 -0.53
CA TYR A 11 -19.89 -17.90 0.20
C TYR A 11 -19.39 -18.18 1.61
N TYR A 12 -18.48 -17.33 2.06
CA TYR A 12 -18.01 -17.32 3.44
C TYR A 12 -18.55 -16.09 4.16
N VAL A 13 -19.20 -16.31 5.30
CA VAL A 13 -19.69 -15.23 6.17
C VAL A 13 -18.75 -15.09 7.35
N THR A 14 -18.30 -13.87 7.62
CA THR A 14 -17.35 -13.58 8.69
C THR A 14 -17.57 -12.19 9.28
N LYS A 15 -17.04 -11.99 10.49
CA LYS A 15 -16.85 -10.67 11.11
C LYS A 15 -15.40 -10.21 11.07
N LYS A 16 -14.47 -11.04 10.60
CA LYS A 16 -13.03 -10.84 10.76
C LYS A 16 -12.32 -10.56 9.45
N GLN A 17 -11.34 -9.68 9.52
CA GLN A 17 -10.39 -9.43 8.45
C GLN A 17 -9.00 -9.31 9.05
N LEU A 18 -8.09 -10.20 8.66
CA LEU A 18 -6.67 -10.07 8.91
C LEU A 18 -6.00 -9.50 7.67
N LYS A 19 -5.16 -8.48 7.83
CA LYS A 19 -4.43 -7.83 6.75
C LYS A 19 -2.94 -7.83 7.05
N ILE A 20 -2.16 -8.48 6.17
CA ILE A 20 -0.69 -8.59 6.29
C ILE A 20 -0.06 -7.58 5.33
N ILE A 21 0.82 -6.72 5.85
CA ILE A 21 1.39 -5.55 5.15
C ILE A 21 2.89 -5.50 5.43
N GLY A 22 3.67 -6.32 4.74
CA GLY A 22 5.08 -6.51 5.09
C GLY A 22 5.20 -6.95 6.57
N PRO A 23 5.92 -6.20 7.43
CA PRO A 23 6.06 -6.52 8.84
C PRO A 23 4.86 -6.11 9.71
N ILE A 24 3.85 -5.43 9.16
CA ILE A 24 2.67 -4.99 9.92
C ILE A 24 1.53 -5.98 9.70
N VAL A 25 0.88 -6.42 10.78
CA VAL A 25 -0.34 -7.22 10.72
C VAL A 25 -1.47 -6.44 11.37
N GLU A 26 -2.60 -6.32 10.70
CA GLU A 26 -3.81 -5.68 11.24
C GLU A 26 -4.95 -6.70 11.32
N LEU A 27 -5.51 -6.87 12.51
CA LEU A 27 -6.74 -7.64 12.74
C LEU A 27 -7.90 -6.66 12.92
N ARG A 28 -9.01 -6.92 12.24
CA ARG A 28 -10.29 -6.24 12.41
C ARG A 28 -11.35 -7.26 12.73
N GLU A 29 -12.18 -6.95 13.71
CA GLU A 29 -13.42 -7.67 14.00
C GLU A 29 -14.57 -6.67 14.01
N PHE A 30 -15.55 -6.87 13.15
CA PHE A 30 -16.67 -5.95 12.95
C PHE A 30 -17.90 -6.39 13.75
N GLY A 31 -18.74 -5.43 14.17
CA GLY A 31 -20.00 -5.75 14.85
C GLY A 31 -20.94 -6.58 13.98
N LYS A 32 -20.95 -6.29 12.67
CA LYS A 32 -21.79 -6.94 11.67
C LYS A 32 -21.03 -7.95 10.80
N GLU A 33 -21.71 -9.04 10.44
CA GLU A 33 -21.21 -10.03 9.48
C GLU A 33 -21.21 -9.50 8.04
N PHE A 34 -20.24 -9.96 7.24
CA PHE A 34 -20.14 -9.66 5.82
C PHE A 34 -19.75 -10.91 5.01
N PHE A 35 -20.09 -10.88 3.73
CA PHE A 35 -19.86 -11.98 2.79
C PHE A 35 -18.53 -11.80 2.03
N ILE A 36 -17.81 -12.90 1.86
CA ILE A 36 -16.61 -13.04 1.04
C ILE A 36 -16.86 -14.10 -0.05
N GLY A 37 -16.57 -13.73 -1.31
CA GLY A 37 -16.79 -14.55 -2.50
C GLY A 37 -17.21 -13.72 -3.72
N ASP A 38 -17.31 -14.36 -4.89
CA ASP A 38 -17.84 -13.73 -6.10
C ASP A 38 -19.29 -13.33 -5.86
N ARG A 39 -19.58 -12.03 -5.87
CA ARG A 39 -20.92 -11.50 -5.61
C ARG A 39 -21.93 -12.11 -6.60
N PRO A 40 -23.07 -12.65 -6.15
CA PRO A 40 -24.15 -12.95 -7.08
C PRO A 40 -24.67 -11.61 -7.60
N LYS A 41 -24.64 -11.41 -8.92
CA LYS A 41 -25.16 -10.19 -9.59
C LYS A 41 -26.63 -9.87 -9.25
N VAL A 42 -27.35 -10.77 -8.57
CA VAL A 42 -28.80 -10.71 -8.31
C VAL A 42 -29.13 -10.51 -6.82
N HIS A 43 -28.15 -10.25 -5.94
CA HIS A 43 -28.41 -10.13 -4.49
C HIS A 43 -28.98 -8.78 -4.03
N LYS A 44 -29.34 -7.88 -4.95
CA LYS A 44 -30.09 -6.66 -4.61
C LYS A 44 -31.60 -6.89 -4.49
N GLU A 45 -32.15 -7.91 -5.13
CA GLU A 45 -33.61 -8.05 -5.32
C GLU A 45 -34.33 -8.97 -4.32
N LYS A 46 -33.61 -9.73 -3.46
CA LYS A 46 -34.26 -10.76 -2.61
C LYS A 46 -34.03 -10.64 -1.10
N LEU A 47 -33.08 -9.83 -0.64
CA LEU A 47 -32.93 -9.53 0.80
C LEU A 47 -33.74 -8.29 1.21
N PHE A 48 -33.93 -7.38 0.27
CA PHE A 48 -34.80 -6.23 0.41
C PHE A 48 -36.03 -6.58 -0.40
N GLY A 49 -37.13 -6.97 0.26
CA GLY A 49 -38.45 -6.85 -0.38
C GLY A 49 -38.63 -5.43 -0.89
N ASP A 50 -39.56 -5.23 -1.82
CA ASP A 50 -39.91 -3.95 -2.44
C ASP A 50 -40.39 -2.87 -1.42
N ASP A 51 -39.58 -2.51 -0.45
CA ASP A 51 -39.73 -1.31 0.35
C ASP A 51 -39.17 -0.15 -0.46
N GLU A 52 -40.04 0.43 -1.29
CA GLU A 52 -39.80 1.71 -1.98
C GLU A 52 -39.39 2.85 -1.00
N GLN A 53 -39.59 2.66 0.31
CA GLN A 53 -39.14 3.59 1.35
C GLN A 53 -37.61 3.57 1.57
N ASN A 54 -36.91 2.46 1.29
CA ASN A 54 -35.45 2.36 1.49
C ASN A 54 -34.63 2.90 0.29
N LYS A 55 -35.29 3.31 -0.80
CA LYS A 55 -34.62 3.98 -1.93
C LYS A 55 -34.25 5.44 -1.64
N LYS A 56 -34.70 6.01 -0.51
CA LYS A 56 -34.59 7.47 -0.22
C LYS A 56 -33.55 7.88 0.82
N GLU A 57 -32.75 6.96 1.35
CA GLU A 57 -31.53 7.30 2.09
C GLU A 57 -30.28 6.83 1.32
N GLU A 58 -30.17 7.22 0.05
CA GLU A 58 -28.82 7.42 -0.49
C GLU A 58 -28.24 8.60 0.29
N ASN A 59 -27.42 8.31 1.30
CA ASN A 59 -26.54 9.31 1.90
C ASN A 59 -25.69 9.91 0.78
N GLU A 60 -26.17 11.02 0.21
CA GLU A 60 -25.50 11.74 -0.85
C GLU A 60 -24.29 12.43 -0.22
N TYR A 61 -23.13 11.77 -0.29
CA TYR A 61 -21.89 12.31 0.24
C TYR A 61 -21.58 13.66 -0.40
N THR A 62 -21.20 14.64 0.40
CA THR A 62 -20.78 15.94 -0.14
C THR A 62 -19.48 15.79 -0.95
N PRO A 63 -19.19 16.71 -1.89
CA PRO A 63 -17.91 16.72 -2.61
C PRO A 63 -16.68 16.67 -1.68
N GLU A 64 -16.76 17.32 -0.52
CA GLU A 64 -15.73 17.35 0.52
C GLU A 64 -15.56 15.97 1.18
N GLU A 65 -16.67 15.28 1.50
CA GLU A 65 -16.64 13.93 2.06
C GLU A 65 -16.08 12.93 1.05
N ILE A 66 -16.49 13.02 -0.22
CA ILE A 66 -15.94 12.20 -1.31
C ILE A 66 -14.43 12.41 -1.43
N GLN A 67 -13.99 13.66 -1.33
CA GLN A 67 -12.58 14.00 -1.42
C GLN A 67 -11.79 13.48 -0.21
N GLU A 68 -12.31 13.63 1.00
CA GLU A 68 -11.70 13.09 2.21
C GLU A 68 -11.60 11.56 2.17
N MET A 69 -12.64 10.87 1.69
CA MET A 69 -12.60 9.42 1.45
C MET A 69 -11.52 9.02 0.46
N ARG A 70 -11.37 9.76 -0.65
CA ARG A 70 -10.31 9.55 -1.65
C ARG A 70 -8.92 9.77 -1.05
N TYR A 71 -8.74 10.83 -0.27
CA TYR A 71 -7.48 11.13 0.42
C TYR A 71 -7.12 10.01 1.41
N ARG A 72 -8.05 9.59 2.28
CA ARG A 72 -7.84 8.48 3.22
C ARG A 72 -7.44 7.21 2.50
N ARG A 73 -8.11 6.89 1.39
CA ARG A 73 -7.76 5.73 0.55
C ARG A 73 -6.37 5.85 -0.06
N ALA A 74 -6.02 6.99 -0.62
CA ALA A 74 -4.69 7.23 -1.20
C ALA A 74 -3.59 7.10 -0.15
N LYS A 75 -3.78 7.76 1.02
CA LYS A 75 -2.87 7.66 2.17
C LYS A 75 -2.69 6.21 2.62
N ARG A 76 -3.79 5.45 2.69
CA ARG A 76 -3.75 4.04 3.05
C ARG A 76 -3.00 3.19 2.01
N SER A 77 -3.25 3.41 0.73
CA SER A 77 -2.54 2.71 -0.34
C SER A 77 -1.04 3.01 -0.33
N VAL A 78 -0.65 4.27 -0.12
CA VAL A 78 0.77 4.64 0.01
C VAL A 78 1.40 3.92 1.20
N PHE A 79 0.75 3.95 2.37
CA PHE A 79 1.20 3.20 3.54
C PHE A 79 1.37 1.70 3.25
N ASP A 80 0.37 1.09 2.61
CA ASP A 80 0.38 -0.33 2.27
C ASP A 80 1.54 -0.66 1.30
N TYR A 81 1.71 0.12 0.22
CA TYR A 81 2.80 -0.10 -0.73
C TYR A 81 4.17 0.08 -0.09
N VAL A 82 4.38 1.11 0.73
CA VAL A 82 5.68 1.33 1.38
C VAL A 82 6.02 0.15 2.29
N ASN A 83 5.09 -0.32 3.12
CA ASN A 83 5.33 -1.45 4.02
C ASN A 83 5.50 -2.77 3.27
N CYS A 84 4.70 -3.06 2.24
CA CYS A 84 4.80 -4.32 1.51
C CYS A 84 6.07 -4.43 0.64
N ASN A 85 6.70 -3.32 0.27
CA ASN A 85 7.80 -3.31 -0.70
C ASN A 85 9.16 -2.92 -0.12
N SER A 86 9.20 -2.25 1.04
CA SER A 86 10.48 -1.93 1.68
C SER A 86 11.20 -3.22 2.05
N PHE A 87 12.45 -3.34 1.62
CA PHE A 87 13.30 -4.53 1.84
C PHE A 87 12.72 -5.85 1.30
N ALA A 88 11.83 -5.81 0.32
CA ALA A 88 11.12 -6.99 -0.19
C ALA A 88 11.58 -7.45 -1.59
N TRP A 89 12.71 -6.91 -2.07
CA TRP A 89 13.20 -7.09 -3.45
C TRP A 89 14.66 -7.54 -3.46
N PRO A 90 14.94 -8.83 -3.19
CA PRO A 90 16.29 -9.38 -3.31
C PRO A 90 16.74 -9.43 -4.77
N ASP A 91 18.04 -9.25 -4.98
CA ASP A 91 18.69 -9.52 -6.26
C ASP A 91 19.04 -11.02 -6.43
N GLU A 92 19.73 -11.36 -7.52
CA GLU A 92 20.11 -12.74 -7.85
C GLU A 92 21.03 -13.39 -6.78
N THR A 93 21.68 -12.59 -5.94
CA THR A 93 22.55 -13.05 -4.84
C THR A 93 21.80 -13.13 -3.50
N GLY A 94 20.52 -12.72 -3.47
CA GLY A 94 19.76 -12.58 -2.23
C GLY A 94 20.01 -11.25 -1.50
N HIS A 95 20.85 -10.35 -2.05
CA HIS A 95 21.10 -9.05 -1.45
C HIS A 95 19.87 -8.14 -1.62
N VAL A 96 19.55 -7.36 -0.58
CA VAL A 96 18.42 -6.44 -0.58
C VAL A 96 18.91 -5.02 -0.36
N ASP A 97 18.75 -4.18 -1.39
CA ASP A 97 19.03 -2.76 -1.26
C ASP A 97 18.00 -2.06 -0.37
N PRO A 98 18.44 -1.16 0.54
CA PRO A 98 17.52 -0.33 1.30
C PRO A 98 16.77 0.63 0.37
N PRO A 99 15.50 0.97 0.67
CA PRO A 99 14.77 1.94 -0.14
C PRO A 99 15.49 3.29 -0.23
N ILE A 100 15.35 3.99 -1.35
CA ILE A 100 15.97 5.30 -1.57
C ILE A 100 14.89 6.33 -1.86
N PHE A 101 14.86 7.40 -1.07
CA PHE A 101 13.93 8.51 -1.26
C PHE A 101 14.59 9.58 -2.13
N ILE A 102 13.93 9.93 -3.23
CA ILE A 102 14.43 10.87 -4.21
C ILE A 102 13.35 11.91 -4.48
N THR A 103 13.71 13.17 -4.38
CA THR A 103 12.86 14.29 -4.81
C THR A 103 13.33 14.79 -6.17
N PHE A 104 12.42 14.86 -7.13
CA PHE A 104 12.64 15.47 -8.43
C PHE A 104 11.86 16.78 -8.51
N THR A 105 12.57 17.84 -8.87
CA THR A 105 12.04 19.19 -9.02
C THR A 105 12.23 19.64 -10.46
N PHE A 106 11.19 20.20 -11.07
CA PHE A 106 11.33 20.87 -12.37
C PHE A 106 12.02 22.22 -12.19
N ARG A 107 12.89 22.59 -13.15
CA ARG A 107 13.47 23.95 -13.21
C ARG A 107 12.45 24.95 -13.72
N GLU A 108 11.70 24.55 -14.74
CA GLU A 108 10.59 25.30 -15.28
C GLU A 108 9.36 25.14 -14.39
N ASP A 109 8.52 26.18 -14.35
CA ASP A 109 7.30 26.18 -13.57
C ASP A 109 6.20 25.33 -14.24
N ILE A 110 6.37 24.01 -14.15
CA ILE A 110 5.41 23.04 -14.69
C ILE A 110 4.35 22.76 -13.63
N GLN A 111 3.15 23.27 -13.89
CA GLN A 111 1.95 23.06 -13.06
C GLN A 111 0.95 22.07 -13.68
N ASP A 112 1.13 21.73 -14.97
CA ASP A 112 0.31 20.73 -15.66
C ASP A 112 0.77 19.31 -15.29
N ILE A 113 -0.03 18.63 -14.47
CA ILE A 113 0.21 17.26 -14.02
C ILE A 113 0.35 16.27 -15.19
N LYS A 114 -0.38 16.44 -16.30
CA LYS A 114 -0.25 15.53 -17.45
C LYS A 114 1.11 15.69 -18.12
N LYS A 115 1.56 16.93 -18.34
CA LYS A 115 2.90 17.22 -18.88
C LYS A 115 4.00 16.71 -17.94
N ALA A 116 3.88 17.00 -16.65
CA ALA A 116 4.83 16.53 -15.64
C ALA A 116 4.93 15.00 -15.63
N ASN A 117 3.78 14.29 -15.65
CA ASN A 117 3.75 12.82 -15.63
C ASN A 117 4.33 12.22 -16.91
N HIS A 118 4.15 12.89 -18.05
CA HIS A 118 4.76 12.50 -19.31
C HIS A 118 6.30 12.60 -19.25
N GLU A 119 6.84 13.71 -18.72
CA GLU A 119 8.28 13.85 -18.48
C GLU A 119 8.82 12.82 -17.49
N PHE A 120 8.10 12.56 -16.40
CA PHE A 120 8.48 11.52 -15.44
C PHE A 120 8.50 10.13 -16.07
N THR A 121 7.55 9.82 -16.96
CA THR A 121 7.53 8.55 -17.69
C THR A 121 8.75 8.40 -18.59
N LYS A 122 9.10 9.45 -19.35
CA LYS A 122 10.31 9.46 -20.19
C LYS A 122 11.58 9.32 -19.36
N PHE A 123 11.66 10.01 -18.23
CA PHE A 123 12.75 9.85 -17.27
C PHE A 123 12.86 8.40 -16.80
N MET A 124 11.77 7.78 -16.37
CA MET A 124 11.80 6.40 -15.88
C MET A 124 12.23 5.41 -16.96
N GLN A 125 11.89 5.63 -18.23
CA GLN A 125 12.39 4.82 -19.34
C GLN A 125 13.91 4.95 -19.49
N ARG A 126 14.44 6.18 -19.51
CA ARG A 126 15.89 6.44 -19.56
C ARG A 126 16.61 5.85 -18.34
N PHE A 127 16.03 6.00 -17.16
CA PHE A 127 16.65 5.56 -15.91
C PHE A 127 16.65 4.03 -15.77
N ASN A 128 15.58 3.34 -16.18
CA ASN A 128 15.60 1.88 -16.25
C ASN A 128 16.66 1.36 -17.23
N PHE A 129 16.80 2.02 -18.39
CA PHE A 129 17.85 1.66 -19.34
C PHE A 129 19.24 1.91 -18.77
N PHE A 130 19.46 3.05 -18.11
CA PHE A 130 20.72 3.36 -17.42
C PHE A 130 21.09 2.32 -16.37
N VAL A 131 20.12 1.88 -15.53
CA VAL A 131 20.38 0.92 -14.45
C VAL A 131 20.61 -0.50 -15.00
N THR A 132 19.92 -0.89 -16.07
CA THR A 132 19.88 -2.32 -16.49
C THR A 132 20.56 -2.61 -17.83
N GLY A 133 20.90 -1.59 -18.61
CA GLY A 133 21.32 -1.71 -20.00
C GLY A 133 20.22 -2.22 -20.95
N LYS A 134 18.99 -2.43 -20.47
CA LYS A 134 17.89 -3.06 -21.23
C LYS A 134 16.63 -2.20 -21.16
N LYS A 135 15.85 -2.20 -22.25
CA LYS A 135 14.55 -1.50 -22.31
C LYS A 135 13.46 -2.31 -21.58
N LYS A 136 13.54 -2.39 -20.25
CA LYS A 136 12.59 -3.13 -19.40
C LYS A 136 12.14 -2.31 -18.20
N SER A 137 10.94 -2.60 -17.67
CA SER A 137 10.46 -2.02 -16.41
C SER A 137 11.02 -2.82 -15.22
N TYR A 138 12.18 -2.41 -14.74
CA TYR A 138 12.92 -3.09 -13.67
C TYR A 138 12.71 -2.42 -12.30
N LEU A 139 12.88 -1.09 -12.26
CA LEU A 139 12.82 -0.33 -11.02
C LEU A 139 11.42 -0.36 -10.42
N LYS A 140 11.37 -0.71 -9.14
CA LYS A 140 10.20 -0.74 -8.28
C LYS A 140 10.15 0.55 -7.51
N TYR A 141 9.08 1.33 -7.67
CA TYR A 141 8.96 2.64 -7.05
C TYR A 141 7.51 3.04 -6.79
N LEU A 142 7.35 3.94 -5.82
CA LEU A 142 6.13 4.70 -5.55
C LEU A 142 6.46 6.19 -5.65
N VAL A 143 5.60 6.96 -6.31
CA VAL A 143 5.76 8.40 -6.48
C VAL A 143 4.51 9.13 -6.00
N VAL A 144 4.71 10.21 -5.25
CA VAL A 144 3.66 11.18 -4.88
C VAL A 144 3.95 12.53 -5.52
N ILE A 145 2.89 13.22 -5.91
CA ILE A 145 2.92 14.60 -6.40
C ILE A 145 2.80 15.55 -5.22
N GLU A 146 3.76 16.46 -5.08
CA GLU A 146 3.71 17.61 -4.17
C GLU A 146 3.82 18.89 -5.01
N PHE A 147 3.25 20.00 -4.53
CA PHE A 147 3.40 21.30 -5.16
C PHE A 147 4.27 22.19 -4.27
N GLN A 148 5.43 22.62 -4.77
CA GLN A 148 6.38 23.40 -3.97
C GLN A 148 5.90 24.85 -3.80
N LYS A 149 5.43 25.18 -2.59
CA LYS A 149 4.95 26.54 -2.22
C LYS A 149 6.01 27.64 -2.41
N LYS A 150 7.30 27.31 -2.29
CA LYS A 150 8.40 28.30 -2.37
C LYS A 150 8.73 28.74 -3.80
N THR A 151 8.33 27.97 -4.81
CA THR A 151 8.70 28.19 -6.21
C THR A 151 7.46 28.19 -7.08
N ARG A 152 6.52 29.10 -6.79
CA ARG A 152 5.32 29.32 -7.63
C ARG A 152 4.54 28.05 -7.97
N ASP A 153 4.38 27.14 -7.01
CA ASP A 153 3.55 25.95 -7.21
C ASP A 153 4.07 24.97 -8.26
N THR A 154 5.36 24.95 -8.53
CA THR A 154 5.98 23.93 -9.40
C THR A 154 5.78 22.52 -8.84
N ILE A 155 5.47 21.56 -9.72
CA ILE A 155 5.29 20.15 -9.37
C ILE A 155 6.62 19.53 -8.90
N HIS A 156 6.55 18.83 -7.78
CA HIS A 156 7.59 17.97 -7.22
C HIS A 156 7.14 16.52 -7.25
N TYR A 157 8.08 15.64 -7.56
CA TYR A 157 7.89 14.21 -7.36
C TYR A 157 8.70 13.73 -6.17
N HIS A 158 8.00 13.21 -5.17
CA HIS A 158 8.60 12.43 -4.11
C HIS A 158 8.53 10.95 -4.46
N ALA A 159 9.66 10.40 -4.91
CA ALA A 159 9.80 9.02 -5.33
C ALA A 159 10.50 8.20 -4.24
N LEU A 160 9.96 7.02 -3.93
CA LEU A 160 10.61 6.01 -3.13
C LEU A 160 10.91 4.81 -4.03
N TYR A 161 12.19 4.49 -4.20
CA TYR A 161 12.63 3.32 -4.95
C TYR A 161 12.92 2.16 -3.99
N PHE A 162 12.45 0.97 -4.33
CA PHE A 162 12.53 -0.22 -3.46
C PHE A 162 13.62 -1.22 -3.85
N ASN A 163 14.19 -1.11 -5.05
CA ASN A 163 15.22 -2.02 -5.58
C ASN A 163 16.27 -1.29 -6.45
N LEU A 164 16.55 -0.02 -6.14
CA LEU A 164 17.58 0.74 -6.85
C LEU A 164 18.95 0.32 -6.30
N PRO A 165 19.81 -0.35 -7.10
CA PRO A 165 21.11 -0.77 -6.63
C PRO A 165 22.00 0.41 -6.26
N TYR A 166 23.01 0.14 -5.42
CA TYR A 166 24.07 1.11 -5.18
C TYR A 166 24.76 1.49 -6.49
N ILE A 167 24.73 2.79 -6.80
CA ILE A 167 25.39 3.36 -7.96
C ILE A 167 26.31 4.48 -7.48
N ARG A 168 27.60 4.33 -7.74
CA ARG A 168 28.59 5.37 -7.39
C ARG A 168 28.24 6.67 -8.10
N GLY A 169 28.13 7.76 -7.33
CA GLY A 169 27.76 9.07 -7.88
C GLY A 169 26.31 9.15 -8.37
N ILE A 170 25.39 8.37 -7.77
CA ILE A 170 23.98 8.30 -8.19
C ILE A 170 23.30 9.66 -8.33
N LYS A 171 23.63 10.65 -7.48
CA LYS A 171 23.06 12.00 -7.58
C LYS A 171 23.32 12.62 -8.95
N THR A 172 24.59 12.68 -9.38
CA THR A 172 24.97 13.26 -10.68
C THR A 172 24.36 12.46 -11.84
N LYS A 173 24.32 11.12 -11.73
CA LYS A 173 23.70 10.27 -12.76
C LYS A 173 22.19 10.50 -12.87
N LEU A 174 21.49 10.68 -11.75
CA LEU A 174 20.08 11.03 -11.71
C LEU A 174 19.84 12.43 -12.29
N GLU A 175 20.64 13.44 -11.92
CA GLU A 175 20.50 14.81 -12.45
C GLU A 175 20.63 14.82 -13.99
N ASN A 176 21.65 14.13 -14.51
CA ASN A 176 21.85 14.00 -15.96
C ASN A 176 20.72 13.23 -16.65
N THR A 177 20.18 12.19 -16.01
CA THR A 177 19.10 11.38 -16.59
C THR A 177 17.74 12.08 -16.51
N TRP A 178 17.50 12.81 -15.41
CA TRP A 178 16.32 13.63 -15.18
C TRP A 178 16.25 14.74 -16.22
N GLY A 179 17.29 15.58 -16.32
CA GLY A 179 17.44 16.62 -17.34
C GLY A 179 16.46 17.79 -17.24
N GLN A 180 15.42 17.68 -16.40
CA GLN A 180 14.32 18.64 -16.30
C GLN A 180 14.43 19.57 -15.08
N GLY A 181 15.49 19.45 -14.27
CA GLY A 181 15.71 20.29 -13.10
C GLY A 181 16.62 19.65 -12.07
N PHE A 182 16.21 19.66 -10.80
CA PHE A 182 17.05 19.30 -9.66
C PHE A 182 16.65 17.96 -9.06
N VAL A 183 17.63 17.26 -8.47
CA VAL A 183 17.40 15.99 -7.78
C VAL A 183 18.01 16.03 -6.39
N LYS A 184 17.22 15.66 -5.38
CA LYS A 184 17.68 15.48 -4.00
C LYS A 184 17.53 14.01 -3.61
N VAL A 185 18.65 13.37 -3.24
CA VAL A 185 18.69 11.97 -2.83
C VAL A 185 18.85 11.89 -1.31
N VAL A 186 18.02 11.09 -0.65
CA VAL A 186 18.10 10.76 0.77
C VAL A 186 18.12 9.24 0.92
N ALA A 187 19.29 8.71 1.25
CA ALA A 187 19.43 7.29 1.57
C ALA A 187 18.77 6.99 2.92
N THR A 188 17.93 5.95 2.96
CA THR A 188 16.98 5.80 4.06
C THR A 188 17.43 4.85 5.17
N LYS A 189 18.61 4.21 5.02
CA LYS A 189 19.25 3.31 6.00
C LYS A 189 19.41 3.90 7.41
N ARG A 190 19.32 5.24 7.55
CA ARG A 190 19.46 5.96 8.83
C ARG A 190 18.12 6.25 9.54
N ILE A 191 17.00 5.80 8.99
CA ILE A 191 15.67 6.15 9.52
C ILE A 191 15.10 4.96 10.29
N LYS A 192 15.14 5.03 11.64
CA LYS A 192 14.68 3.97 12.56
C LYS A 192 13.24 3.48 12.27
N ASN A 193 12.37 4.39 11.83
CA ASN A 193 10.99 4.10 11.43
C ASN A 193 10.74 4.53 9.98
N LEU A 194 11.54 3.98 9.07
CA LEU A 194 11.56 4.33 7.65
C LEU A 194 10.15 4.49 7.06
N THR A 195 9.32 3.46 7.19
CA THR A 195 7.99 3.45 6.57
C THR A 195 7.05 4.50 7.14
N ARG A 196 7.05 4.70 8.47
CA ARG A 196 6.21 5.72 9.12
C ARG A 196 6.64 7.12 8.70
N TYR A 197 7.95 7.36 8.68
CA TYR A 197 8.52 8.63 8.22
C TYR A 197 8.17 8.86 6.75
N MET A 198 8.47 7.91 5.85
CA MET A 198 8.18 8.03 4.42
C MET A 198 6.69 8.24 4.17
N THR A 199 5.82 7.48 4.82
CA THR A 199 4.37 7.66 4.68
C THR A 199 3.94 9.05 5.15
N LYS A 200 4.43 9.55 6.28
CA LYS A 200 4.10 10.89 6.77
C LYS A 200 4.51 11.97 5.75
N TYR A 201 5.71 11.87 5.20
CA TYR A 201 6.20 12.83 4.20
C TYR A 201 5.44 12.72 2.88
N MET A 202 5.23 11.51 2.38
CA MET A 202 4.54 11.24 1.12
C MET A 202 3.04 11.47 1.18
N THR A 203 2.42 11.59 2.37
CA THR A 203 0.96 11.73 2.47
C THR A 203 0.50 13.11 2.92
N LYS A 204 1.45 14.02 3.19
CA LYS A 204 1.17 15.36 3.69
C LYS A 204 0.34 16.17 2.71
N ASP A 205 0.69 16.13 1.43
CA ASP A 205 0.09 16.98 0.39
C ASP A 205 -0.83 16.21 -0.58
N LEU A 206 -1.21 14.96 -0.24
CA LEU A 206 -2.14 14.19 -1.08
C LEU A 206 -3.56 14.78 -1.12
N ASN A 207 -3.93 15.64 -0.17
CA ASN A 207 -5.23 16.33 -0.13
C ASN A 207 -5.18 17.74 -0.74
N ASP A 208 -4.16 18.04 -1.55
CA ASP A 208 -4.07 19.33 -2.22
C ASP A 208 -5.25 19.53 -3.19
N PRO A 209 -5.96 20.69 -3.15
CA PRO A 209 -7.08 20.98 -4.03
C PRO A 209 -6.81 20.79 -5.52
N ARG A 210 -5.57 21.00 -5.96
CA ARG A 210 -5.17 20.85 -7.38
C ARG A 210 -5.13 19.39 -7.84
N LEU A 211 -5.08 18.45 -6.89
CA LEU A 211 -5.14 17.00 -7.11
C LEU A 211 -6.57 16.46 -7.07
N HIS A 212 -7.58 17.28 -6.76
CA HIS A 212 -8.97 16.82 -6.75
C HIS A 212 -9.38 16.24 -8.11
N GLY A 213 -9.93 15.03 -8.08
CA GLY A 213 -10.27 14.27 -9.31
C GLY A 213 -9.08 13.74 -10.12
N LYS A 214 -7.84 13.91 -9.65
CA LYS A 214 -6.61 13.45 -10.30
C LYS A 214 -5.89 12.43 -9.41
N LYS A 215 -4.96 11.68 -10.01
CA LYS A 215 -4.11 10.75 -9.24
C LYS A 215 -3.06 11.55 -8.46
N SER A 216 -3.11 11.46 -7.13
CA SER A 216 -2.13 12.09 -6.22
C SER A 216 -0.85 11.27 -6.05
N TYR A 217 -0.88 9.99 -6.41
CA TYR A 217 0.27 9.10 -6.42
C TYR A 217 0.19 8.07 -7.56
N PHE A 218 1.32 7.45 -7.91
CA PHE A 218 1.40 6.33 -8.82
C PHE A 218 2.56 5.40 -8.47
N VAL A 219 2.53 4.18 -9.01
CA VAL A 219 3.49 3.12 -8.69
C VAL A 219 3.98 2.41 -9.93
N SER A 220 5.19 1.84 -9.87
CA SER A 220 5.69 0.88 -10.85
C SER A 220 4.83 -0.38 -10.89
N ARG A 221 4.87 -1.12 -12.01
CA ARG A 221 4.13 -2.38 -12.15
C ARG A 221 4.72 -3.49 -11.27
N GLY A 222 3.84 -4.33 -10.74
CA GLY A 222 4.20 -5.52 -9.97
C GLY A 222 4.69 -5.24 -8.56
N LEU A 223 4.39 -4.08 -7.97
CA LEU A 223 4.64 -3.89 -6.52
C LEU A 223 3.84 -4.93 -5.71
N LYS A 224 4.46 -5.42 -4.64
CA LYS A 224 3.81 -6.28 -3.64
C LYS A 224 2.66 -5.52 -2.99
N LYS A 225 1.58 -6.24 -2.69
CA LYS A 225 0.34 -5.70 -2.10
C LYS A 225 0.04 -6.41 -0.77
N PRO A 226 -0.86 -5.86 0.05
CA PRO A 226 -1.30 -6.55 1.26
C PRO A 226 -1.98 -7.88 0.97
N VAL A 227 -1.79 -8.84 1.86
CA VAL A 227 -2.61 -10.07 1.90
C VAL A 227 -3.81 -9.79 2.78
N LEU A 228 -4.99 -10.19 2.33
CA LEU A 228 -6.21 -10.16 3.13
C LEU A 228 -6.62 -11.60 3.40
N VAL A 229 -6.83 -11.95 4.65
CA VAL A 229 -7.35 -13.24 5.11
C VAL A 229 -8.68 -12.98 5.80
N TYR A 230 -9.68 -13.80 5.49
CA TYR A 230 -11.05 -13.64 5.98
C TYR A 230 -11.59 -14.87 6.69
N TYR A 231 -10.90 -16.01 6.59
CA TYR A 231 -11.35 -17.28 7.16
C TYR A 231 -10.97 -17.33 8.64
N ASP A 232 -11.97 -17.35 9.52
CA ASP A 232 -11.83 -17.26 10.96
C ASP A 232 -10.92 -18.37 11.52
N GLU A 233 -10.99 -19.59 10.97
CA GLU A 233 -10.10 -20.70 11.37
C GLU A 233 -8.64 -20.38 11.03
N LEU A 234 -8.37 -19.90 9.81
CA LEU A 234 -7.02 -19.52 9.39
C LEU A 234 -6.49 -18.32 10.18
N ILE A 235 -7.35 -17.34 10.46
CA ILE A 235 -7.01 -16.19 11.30
C ILE A 235 -6.65 -16.67 12.70
N GLY A 236 -7.47 -17.54 13.29
CA GLY A 236 -7.24 -18.11 14.63
C GLY A 236 -5.90 -18.81 14.74
N GLU A 237 -5.57 -19.69 13.78
CA GLU A 237 -4.26 -20.37 13.75
C GLU A 237 -3.10 -19.41 13.47
N PHE A 238 -3.26 -18.44 12.55
CA PHE A 238 -2.24 -17.44 12.25
C PHE A 238 -1.86 -16.61 13.49
N LEU A 239 -2.87 -16.20 14.28
CA LEU A 239 -2.65 -15.37 15.46
C LEU A 239 -1.87 -16.09 16.58
N LYS A 240 -1.86 -17.43 16.63
CA LYS A 240 -1.07 -18.20 17.62
C LYS A 240 0.43 -17.99 17.46
N TYR A 241 0.89 -17.63 16.25
CA TYR A 241 2.28 -17.32 15.99
C TYR A 241 2.67 -15.90 16.39
N LEU A 242 1.71 -14.99 16.62
CA LEU A 242 2.03 -13.58 16.90
C LEU A 242 2.24 -13.37 18.41
N PRO A 243 3.42 -12.87 18.84
CA PRO A 243 3.65 -12.55 20.25
C PRO A 243 2.77 -11.39 20.71
N LYS A 244 2.34 -11.42 21.97
CA LYS A 244 1.58 -10.31 22.57
C LYS A 244 2.39 -9.01 22.63
N ASP A 245 3.70 -9.11 22.86
CA ASP A 245 4.61 -7.96 22.88
C ASP A 245 4.76 -7.28 21.52
N ALA A 246 4.30 -7.92 20.43
CA ALA A 246 4.26 -7.31 19.11
C ALA A 246 3.08 -6.36 18.90
N ILE A 247 2.11 -6.30 19.83
CA ILE A 247 0.95 -5.39 19.72
C ILE A 247 1.43 -3.94 19.83
N GLU A 248 1.31 -3.19 18.74
CA GLU A 248 1.66 -1.77 18.68
C GLU A 248 0.49 -0.87 19.07
N PHE A 249 -0.73 -1.29 18.76
CA PHE A 249 -1.95 -0.52 18.99
C PHE A 249 -3.17 -1.43 19.04
N GLU A 250 -4.10 -1.14 19.95
CA GLU A 250 -5.40 -1.81 20.06
C GLU A 250 -6.48 -0.78 20.38
N THR A 251 -7.66 -0.97 19.81
CA THR A 251 -8.88 -0.23 20.16
C THR A 251 -10.08 -1.17 20.04
N LYS A 252 -11.09 -0.95 20.88
CA LYS A 252 -12.35 -1.68 20.87
C LYS A 252 -13.53 -0.76 20.59
N ASP A 253 -14.62 -1.34 20.11
CA ASP A 253 -15.93 -0.70 19.94
C ASP A 253 -15.87 0.61 19.13
N PHE A 254 -14.96 0.72 18.16
CA PHE A 254 -14.82 1.92 17.35
C PHE A 254 -15.99 2.03 16.36
N PRO A 255 -16.69 3.18 16.25
CA PRO A 255 -17.80 3.34 15.31
C PRO A 255 -17.36 3.09 13.85
N ALA A 256 -18.03 2.15 13.17
CA ALA A 256 -17.65 1.65 11.85
C ALA A 256 -18.77 1.82 10.79
N GLY A 257 -19.64 2.82 10.97
CA GLY A 257 -20.72 3.12 10.04
C GLY A 257 -21.63 1.92 9.82
N TYR A 258 -21.75 1.44 8.58
CA TYR A 258 -22.55 0.26 8.22
C TYR A 258 -22.18 -1.02 8.98
N MET A 259 -20.91 -1.14 9.41
CA MET A 259 -20.44 -2.30 10.17
C MET A 259 -20.72 -2.20 11.67
N GLU A 260 -21.41 -1.13 12.09
CA GLU A 260 -21.75 -0.76 13.47
C GLU A 260 -20.52 -0.41 14.29
N THR A 261 -19.76 -1.41 14.72
CA THR A 261 -18.53 -1.26 15.50
C THR A 261 -17.37 -2.02 14.86
N MET A 262 -16.15 -1.69 15.28
CA MET A 262 -14.93 -2.39 14.88
C MET A 262 -13.94 -2.43 16.04
N ASP A 263 -13.54 -3.64 16.41
CA ASP A 263 -12.34 -3.90 17.18
C ASP A 263 -11.15 -3.97 16.23
N PHE A 264 -10.04 -3.34 16.61
CA PHE A 264 -8.85 -3.26 15.79
C PHE A 264 -7.58 -3.47 16.60
N VAL A 265 -6.78 -4.42 16.17
CA VAL A 265 -5.45 -4.71 16.72
C VAL A 265 -4.41 -4.58 15.61
N ARG A 266 -3.32 -3.85 15.87
CA ARG A 266 -2.16 -3.79 14.99
C ARG A 266 -0.95 -4.38 15.69
N TYR A 267 -0.33 -5.36 15.03
CA TYR A 267 0.96 -5.93 15.40
C TYR A 267 2.07 -5.32 14.54
N ASN A 268 3.23 -5.06 15.15
CA ASN A 268 4.46 -4.66 14.49
C ASN A 268 5.51 -5.76 14.66
N MET A 269 5.75 -6.51 13.58
CA MET A 269 6.59 -7.71 13.60
C MET A 269 8.05 -7.44 13.20
N ASN A 270 8.49 -6.17 13.16
CA ASN A 270 9.88 -5.86 12.80
C ASN A 270 10.90 -6.51 13.76
N GLU A 271 10.55 -6.63 15.04
CA GLU A 271 11.37 -7.29 16.07
C GLU A 271 11.09 -8.80 16.18
N PHE A 272 10.08 -9.29 15.47
CA PHE A 272 9.60 -10.68 15.49
C PHE A 272 9.56 -11.31 14.07
N PRO A 273 10.65 -11.23 13.26
CA PRO A 273 10.62 -11.66 11.87
C PRO A 273 10.46 -13.18 11.69
N LYS A 274 10.94 -13.98 12.65
CA LYS A 274 10.81 -15.45 12.62
C LYS A 274 9.36 -15.88 12.86
N ASP A 275 8.71 -15.28 13.83
CA ASP A 275 7.31 -15.52 14.18
C ASP A 275 6.38 -15.17 13.02
N LEU A 276 6.59 -13.99 12.43
CA LEU A 276 5.85 -13.58 11.23
C LEU A 276 6.09 -14.55 10.07
N LYS A 277 7.33 -14.98 9.84
CA LYS A 277 7.62 -15.98 8.80
C LYS A 277 6.87 -17.28 9.04
N ASN A 278 6.90 -17.83 10.26
CA ASN A 278 6.20 -19.07 10.58
C ASN A 278 4.69 -18.94 10.35
N ALA A 279 4.10 -17.80 10.72
CA ALA A 279 2.69 -17.51 10.49
C ALA A 279 2.33 -17.47 8.99
N ILE A 280 3.20 -16.88 8.17
CA ILE A 280 3.06 -16.83 6.72
C ILE A 280 3.24 -18.22 6.10
N ASP A 281 4.27 -18.97 6.50
CA ASP A 281 4.54 -20.31 6.00
C ASP A 281 3.34 -21.24 6.28
N PHE A 282 2.72 -21.09 7.46
CA PHE A 282 1.46 -21.76 7.79
C PHE A 282 0.36 -21.43 6.78
N LEU A 283 0.07 -20.15 6.50
CA LEU A 283 -0.95 -19.78 5.51
C LEU A 283 -0.64 -20.35 4.11
N GLN A 284 0.63 -20.32 3.70
CA GLN A 284 1.03 -20.87 2.41
C GLN A 284 0.85 -22.39 2.36
N SER A 285 1.11 -23.10 3.47
CA SER A 285 0.91 -24.54 3.56
C SER A 285 -0.55 -24.98 3.40
N THR A 286 -1.50 -24.09 3.70
CA THR A 286 -2.94 -24.35 3.49
C THR A 286 -3.38 -24.07 2.05
N GLY A 287 -2.47 -23.69 1.15
CA GLY A 287 -2.80 -23.24 -0.20
C GLY A 287 -3.44 -21.84 -0.22
N TYR A 288 -3.32 -21.07 0.87
CA TYR A 288 -3.85 -19.71 0.93
C TYR A 288 -2.90 -18.74 0.24
N ASP A 289 -3.05 -18.57 -1.06
CA ASP A 289 -2.21 -17.62 -1.81
C ASP A 289 -2.67 -16.16 -1.66
N GLY A 290 -3.88 -15.96 -1.13
CA GLY A 290 -4.57 -14.67 -1.11
C GLY A 290 -4.60 -13.98 -2.49
N PRO A 291 -5.18 -12.78 -2.59
CA PRO A 291 -4.97 -11.94 -3.76
C PRO A 291 -3.58 -11.28 -3.68
N GLY A 292 -2.52 -12.02 -4.01
CA GLY A 292 -1.22 -11.44 -4.42
C GLY A 292 -0.09 -11.42 -3.39
N TYR A 293 0.09 -12.48 -2.60
CA TYR A 293 1.27 -12.59 -1.75
C TYR A 293 2.50 -13.17 -2.48
N SER A 294 3.69 -12.69 -2.12
CA SER A 294 4.96 -13.37 -2.40
C SER A 294 5.82 -13.25 -1.15
N ALA A 295 6.05 -14.35 -0.45
CA ALA A 295 6.81 -14.39 0.80
C ALA A 295 8.15 -13.64 0.69
N PRO A 296 8.56 -12.87 1.73
CA PRO A 296 9.96 -12.52 1.90
C PRO A 296 10.73 -13.79 2.27
N GLN A 297 11.74 -14.14 1.48
CA GLN A 297 12.66 -15.23 1.81
C GLN A 297 13.55 -14.83 3.00
N GLN A 298 13.93 -15.83 3.81
CA GLN A 298 14.71 -15.67 5.04
C GLN A 298 15.99 -14.86 4.81
N ILE A 299 16.20 -13.83 5.63
CA ILE A 299 17.50 -13.18 5.78
C ILE A 299 18.20 -13.87 6.95
N ASN A 300 19.27 -14.60 6.66
CA ASN A 300 20.28 -14.90 7.68
C ASN A 300 21.10 -13.63 7.89
N ILE A 301 20.82 -12.94 8.98
CA ILE A 301 21.68 -11.85 9.45
C ILE A 301 22.85 -12.51 10.16
N THR A 302 23.94 -12.77 9.44
CA THR A 302 25.24 -13.02 10.08
C THR A 302 25.90 -11.68 10.43
N PRO A 303 26.65 -11.59 11.55
CA PRO A 303 27.14 -10.33 12.13
C PRO A 303 27.97 -9.44 11.19
#